data_AF-A0A0M0LEY0-F1
#
_entry.id   AF-A0A0M0LEY0-F1
#
_cell.length_a   1.000
_cell.length_b   1.000
_cell.length_c   1.000
_cell.angle_alpha   90.00
_cell.angle_beta   90.00
_cell.angle_gamma   90.00
#
_symmetry.space_group_name_H-M   'P 1'
#
loop_
_entity.id
_entity.type
_entity.pdbx_description
1 polymer ?
#
loop_
_entity_poly.entity_id
_entity_poly.type
_entity_poly.pdbx_seq_one_letter_code
_entity_poly.pdbx_strand_id
1 'polypeptide(L)'
;MAYEMLNGARPGSSRNLVIGPGLITRGFNPITFDPKDRSTWGEYIGATKGGNEISVETEWHSVEVDGALGTIENMEWLVKANAKLSTNILEMTKENLQLKLPVFNVKSHDNNYDMIRHDGSIAPSSSDTLAIFGSITGKSIPVVFVLERARCIDSFNLPLGTGKDDIVLKAEFVARYAEDNFTRIPFYILYPKGGSNVVAPVATPAPGTYSEEQLVSLNADVNHEIYYTLDGSYPTPNNGIKYKGPITISTTTTITAVASKGHDTSTPVSFAYSINQ
;
A
#
# COMPACT_ATOMS: atom_id res chain seq x y z
N MET A 1 18.45 12.57 -35.86
CA MET A 1 18.36 13.14 -34.50
C MET A 1 18.09 11.98 -33.55
N ALA A 2 19.12 11.50 -32.87
CA ALA A 2 18.97 10.45 -31.85
C ALA A 2 18.85 11.16 -30.50
N TYR A 3 17.65 11.17 -29.91
CA TYR A 3 17.47 11.63 -28.54
C TYR A 3 17.93 10.49 -27.62
N GLU A 4 18.93 10.74 -26.78
CA GLU A 4 19.30 9.81 -25.71
C GLU A 4 18.13 9.74 -24.72
N MET A 5 17.55 8.55 -24.56
CA MET A 5 16.56 8.31 -23.52
C MET A 5 17.25 8.34 -22.15
N LEU A 6 17.29 9.51 -21.54
CA LEU A 6 17.55 9.65 -20.12
C LEU A 6 16.35 9.09 -19.35
N ASN A 7 16.51 7.93 -18.71
CA ASN A 7 15.50 7.37 -17.82
C ASN A 7 15.88 7.64 -16.35
N GLY A 8 14.87 7.89 -15.51
CA GLY A 8 15.05 8.10 -14.07
C GLY A 8 15.07 6.79 -13.26
N ALA A 9 15.10 5.64 -13.93
CA ALA A 9 15.01 4.34 -13.27
C ALA A 9 16.36 3.99 -12.64
N ARG A 10 16.38 3.82 -11.32
CA ARG A 10 17.50 3.26 -10.57
C ARG A 10 17.39 1.73 -10.51
N PRO A 11 18.48 0.97 -10.40
CA PRO A 11 18.42 -0.45 -10.06
C PRO A 11 17.50 -0.70 -8.85
N GLY A 12 16.51 -1.58 -9.01
CA GLY A 12 15.51 -1.87 -7.97
C GLY A 12 14.26 -0.96 -7.95
N SER A 13 14.14 0.03 -8.85
CA SER A 13 12.95 0.92 -8.92
C SER A 13 11.64 0.14 -9.08
N SER A 14 11.67 -1.00 -9.77
CA SER A 14 10.51 -1.88 -9.95
C SER A 14 9.91 -2.38 -8.63
N ARG A 15 10.69 -2.44 -7.54
CA ARG A 15 10.27 -2.89 -6.20
C ARG A 15 9.68 -1.78 -5.32
N ASN A 16 9.59 -0.56 -5.85
CA ASN A 16 9.03 0.60 -5.15
C ASN A 16 7.84 1.18 -5.91
N LEU A 17 7.36 0.50 -6.95
CA LEU A 17 6.15 0.86 -7.66
C LEU A 17 4.94 0.39 -6.85
N VAL A 18 4.06 1.33 -6.50
CA VAL A 18 2.77 1.03 -5.87
C VAL A 18 1.87 0.41 -6.94
N ILE A 19 1.41 -0.81 -6.70
CA ILE A 19 0.41 -1.49 -7.53
C ILE A 19 -0.92 -1.43 -6.78
N GLY A 20 -1.72 -0.42 -7.13
CA GLY A 20 -3.16 -0.35 -6.91
C GLY A 20 -3.64 -0.18 -5.45
N PRO A 21 -4.36 0.91 -5.11
CA PRO A 21 -5.17 0.98 -3.89
C PRO A 21 -6.45 0.15 -4.08
N GLY A 22 -6.45 -1.10 -3.63
CA GLY A 22 -7.51 -2.06 -3.94
C GLY A 22 -8.55 -2.27 -2.83
N LEU A 23 -8.22 -1.88 -1.61
CA LEU A 23 -9.03 -2.19 -0.44
C LEU A 23 -9.25 -0.95 0.39
N ILE A 24 -10.51 -0.66 0.70
CA ILE A 24 -10.90 0.40 1.62
C ILE A 24 -11.60 -0.24 2.81
N THR A 25 -11.26 0.21 4.01
CA THR A 25 -11.90 -0.19 5.25
C THR A 25 -12.37 1.01 6.06
N ARG A 26 -13.36 0.78 6.91
CA ARG A 26 -13.84 1.72 7.94
C ARG A 26 -13.56 1.19 9.33
N GLY A 27 -13.55 2.10 10.31
CA GLY A 27 -13.23 1.75 11.70
C GLY A 27 -11.77 1.34 11.90
N PHE A 28 -10.86 1.79 11.02
CA PHE A 28 -9.45 1.46 11.12
C PHE A 28 -8.87 1.98 12.44
N ASN A 29 -8.22 1.10 13.20
CA ASN A 29 -7.58 1.45 14.46
C ASN A 29 -6.05 1.20 14.37
N PRO A 30 -5.22 2.26 14.37
CA PRO A 30 -3.78 2.11 14.24
C PRO A 30 -3.12 1.41 15.43
N ILE A 31 -3.76 1.36 16.61
CA ILE A 31 -3.19 0.75 17.82
C ILE A 31 -3.25 -0.78 17.72
N THR A 32 -4.35 -1.32 17.20
CA THR A 32 -4.59 -2.76 17.08
C THR A 32 -4.21 -3.31 15.71
N PHE A 33 -3.77 -2.46 14.78
CA PHE A 33 -3.47 -2.83 13.41
C PHE A 33 -2.24 -3.75 13.33
N ASP A 34 -2.43 -4.93 12.78
CA ASP A 34 -1.36 -5.83 12.33
C ASP A 34 -1.45 -6.01 10.80
N PRO A 35 -0.42 -5.61 10.03
CA PRO A 35 -0.40 -5.79 8.58
C PRO A 35 -0.43 -7.26 8.13
N LYS A 36 -0.27 -8.24 9.03
CA LYS A 36 -0.35 -9.68 8.73
C LYS A 36 -1.73 -10.28 9.02
N ASP A 37 -2.51 -9.64 9.89
CA ASP A 37 -3.82 -10.12 10.30
C ASP A 37 -4.92 -9.21 9.75
N ARG A 38 -5.57 -9.68 8.68
CA ARG A 38 -6.69 -8.99 8.03
C ARG A 38 -7.89 -8.72 8.93
N SER A 39 -8.05 -9.44 10.05
CA SER A 39 -9.13 -9.17 11.01
C SER A 39 -8.95 -7.82 11.72
N THR A 40 -7.72 -7.31 11.78
CA THR A 40 -7.37 -6.05 12.44
C THR A 40 -7.48 -4.82 11.53
N TRP A 41 -7.82 -5.00 10.25
CA TRP A 41 -7.79 -3.92 9.25
C TRP A 41 -9.04 -3.04 9.28
N GLY A 42 -10.02 -3.40 10.11
CA GLY A 42 -11.35 -2.78 10.15
C GLY A 42 -12.35 -3.49 9.25
N GLU A 43 -13.50 -2.87 9.06
CA GLU A 43 -14.60 -3.43 8.27
C GLU A 43 -14.47 -3.04 6.81
N TYR A 44 -14.64 -4.01 5.91
CA TYR A 44 -14.57 -3.77 4.47
C TYR A 44 -15.79 -2.99 3.98
N ILE A 45 -15.56 -1.94 3.19
CA ILE A 45 -16.65 -1.22 2.52
C ILE A 45 -17.07 -1.88 1.19
N GLY A 46 -16.42 -2.98 0.81
CA GLY A 46 -16.73 -3.76 -0.38
C GLY A 46 -15.90 -3.43 -1.63
N ALA A 47 -16.25 -4.05 -2.75
CA ALA A 47 -15.58 -3.89 -4.03
C ALA A 47 -15.75 -2.46 -4.60
N THR A 48 -14.66 -1.89 -5.14
CA THR A 48 -14.66 -0.58 -5.79
C THR A 48 -14.39 -0.69 -7.30
N LYS A 49 -14.96 0.20 -8.12
CA LYS A 49 -14.77 0.19 -9.58
C LYS A 49 -14.30 1.55 -10.13
N GLY A 50 -13.23 1.57 -10.90
CA GLY A 50 -12.80 2.78 -11.64
C GLY A 50 -11.74 3.63 -10.96
N GLY A 51 -10.91 3.04 -10.10
CA GLY A 51 -9.79 3.71 -9.44
C GLY A 51 -10.21 4.50 -8.21
N ASN A 52 -9.47 4.32 -7.11
CA ASN A 52 -9.62 5.11 -5.90
C ASN A 52 -8.57 6.23 -5.94
N GLU A 53 -8.96 7.43 -5.56
CA GLU A 53 -8.06 8.59 -5.54
C GLU A 53 -7.96 9.17 -4.13
N ILE A 54 -6.73 9.46 -3.72
CA ILE A 54 -6.44 10.23 -2.50
C ILE A 54 -5.81 11.53 -2.92
N SER A 55 -6.33 12.64 -2.42
CA SER A 55 -5.76 13.96 -2.62
C SER A 55 -5.50 14.65 -1.28
N VAL A 56 -4.38 15.37 -1.19
CA VAL A 56 -4.05 16.22 -0.04
C VAL A 56 -3.78 17.61 -0.57
N GLU A 57 -4.68 18.53 -0.25
CA GLU A 57 -4.59 19.94 -0.63
C GLU A 57 -3.93 20.71 0.52
N THR A 58 -2.78 21.32 0.29
CA THR A 58 -2.07 22.16 1.26
C THR A 58 -1.96 23.61 0.79
N GLU A 59 -2.19 24.55 1.70
CA GLU A 59 -2.00 25.99 1.48
C GLU A 59 -0.88 26.49 2.39
N TRP A 60 0.09 27.18 1.81
CA TRP A 60 1.25 27.73 2.52
C TRP A 60 1.20 29.25 2.44
N HIS A 61 1.49 29.90 3.56
CA HIS A 61 1.74 31.34 3.58
C HIS A 61 3.24 31.56 3.55
N SER A 62 3.69 32.40 2.61
CA SER A 62 5.07 32.84 2.48
C SER A 62 5.20 34.30 2.90
N VAL A 63 6.29 34.62 3.61
CA VAL A 63 6.63 36.01 3.92
C VAL A 63 7.43 36.59 2.77
N GLU A 64 6.88 37.61 2.12
CA GLU A 64 7.61 38.39 1.11
C GLU A 64 8.56 39.36 1.80
N VAL A 65 9.86 39.20 1.56
CA VAL A 65 10.89 40.11 2.06
C VAL A 65 11.30 41.06 0.94
N ASP A 66 11.22 42.36 1.20
CA ASP A 66 11.59 43.39 0.22
C ASP A 66 13.04 43.22 -0.25
N GLY A 67 13.24 43.27 -1.57
CA GLY A 67 14.53 43.02 -2.23
C GLY A 67 14.89 41.55 -2.45
N ALA A 68 14.11 40.59 -1.95
CA ALA A 68 14.29 39.18 -2.30
C ALA A 68 13.70 38.87 -3.69
N LEU A 69 14.42 38.09 -4.49
CA LEU A 69 13.99 37.70 -5.84
C LEU A 69 12.96 36.56 -5.86
N GLY A 70 12.57 36.03 -4.70
CA GLY A 70 11.64 34.92 -4.55
C GLY A 70 11.50 34.51 -3.09
N THR A 71 10.77 33.41 -2.86
CA THR A 71 10.54 32.91 -1.51
C THR A 71 11.82 32.43 -0.84
N ILE A 72 11.98 32.75 0.44
CA ILE A 72 13.15 32.38 1.24
C ILE A 72 12.84 31.07 1.98
N GLU A 73 13.80 30.14 1.95
CA GLU A 73 13.71 28.87 2.68
C GLU A 73 13.45 29.11 4.17
N ASN A 74 12.48 28.38 4.75
CA ASN A 74 12.00 28.52 6.14
C ASN A 74 11.21 29.80 6.45
N MET A 75 10.85 30.63 5.47
CA MET A 75 9.93 31.77 5.65
C MET A 75 8.50 31.46 5.19
N GLU A 76 8.11 30.19 5.32
CA GLU A 76 6.79 29.71 4.94
C GLU A 76 6.21 28.86 6.08
N TRP A 77 4.90 28.93 6.29
CA TRP A 77 4.21 28.01 7.17
C TRP A 77 2.90 27.51 6.57
N LEU A 78 2.50 26.31 6.97
CA LEU A 78 1.26 25.68 6.55
C LEU A 78 0.06 26.42 7.16
N VAL A 79 -0.86 26.87 6.33
CA VAL A 79 -2.12 27.53 6.71
C VAL A 79 -3.27 26.54 6.72
N LYS A 80 -3.27 25.60 5.78
CA LYS A 80 -4.38 24.66 5.57
C LYS A 80 -3.87 23.35 5.03
N ALA A 81 -4.42 22.24 5.51
CA ALA A 81 -4.24 20.93 4.92
C ALA A 81 -5.56 20.15 4.98
N ASN A 82 -6.05 19.73 3.83
CA ASN A 82 -7.28 18.95 3.69
C ASN A 82 -6.98 17.68 2.90
N ALA A 83 -7.27 16.52 3.50
CA ALA A 83 -7.18 15.23 2.82
C ALA A 83 -8.56 14.76 2.37
N LYS A 84 -8.64 14.29 1.12
CA LYS A 84 -9.86 13.77 0.50
C LYS A 84 -9.61 12.37 -0.07
N LEU A 85 -10.66 11.56 -0.07
CA LEU A 85 -10.74 10.26 -0.71
C LEU A 85 -11.95 10.22 -1.63
N SER A 86 -11.71 9.99 -2.91
CA SER A 86 -12.75 9.74 -3.90
C SER A 86 -12.80 8.25 -4.27
N THR A 87 -13.97 7.64 -4.14
CA THR A 87 -14.17 6.22 -4.44
C THR A 87 -15.54 5.95 -5.08
N ASN A 88 -15.60 4.86 -5.83
CA ASN A 88 -16.79 4.35 -6.49
C ASN A 88 -17.06 2.94 -5.94
N ILE A 89 -18.01 2.83 -5.03
CA ILE A 89 -18.35 1.59 -4.34
C ILE A 89 -19.38 0.82 -5.17
N LEU A 90 -19.13 -0.45 -5.47
CA LEU A 90 -20.05 -1.29 -6.23
C LEU A 90 -21.13 -1.93 -5.33
N GLU A 91 -20.81 -2.13 -4.06
CA GLU A 91 -21.69 -2.83 -3.12
C GLU A 91 -22.73 -1.90 -2.47
N MET A 92 -24.00 -2.22 -2.68
CA MET A 92 -25.15 -1.47 -2.16
C MET A 92 -25.64 -2.06 -0.82
N THR A 93 -24.82 -1.95 0.22
CA THR A 93 -25.17 -2.37 1.58
C THR A 93 -25.79 -1.23 2.39
N LYS A 94 -26.53 -1.55 3.46
CA LYS A 94 -27.09 -0.52 4.35
C LYS A 94 -25.99 0.29 5.03
N GLU A 95 -24.87 -0.35 5.32
CA GLU A 95 -23.66 0.24 5.88
C GLU A 95 -23.03 1.27 4.94
N ASN A 96 -22.91 0.94 3.65
CA ASN A 96 -22.37 1.85 2.63
C ASN A 96 -23.31 3.03 2.35
N LEU A 97 -24.61 2.78 2.36
CA LEU A 97 -25.62 3.83 2.28
C LEU A 97 -25.56 4.77 3.48
N GLN A 98 -25.37 4.23 4.69
CA GLN A 98 -25.18 5.03 5.90
C GLN A 98 -23.86 5.82 5.85
N LEU A 99 -22.78 5.21 5.34
CA LEU A 99 -21.49 5.88 5.17
C LEU A 99 -21.59 7.06 4.18
N LYS A 100 -22.39 6.92 3.13
CA LYS A 100 -22.70 7.97 2.15
C LYS A 100 -23.65 9.04 2.71
N LEU A 101 -24.58 8.64 3.57
CA LEU A 101 -25.57 9.50 4.19
C LEU A 101 -25.31 9.57 5.70
N PRO A 102 -24.20 10.20 6.13
CA PRO A 102 -23.73 10.03 7.50
C PRO A 102 -24.80 10.48 8.50
N VAL A 103 -25.53 11.58 8.26
CA VAL A 103 -26.57 12.11 9.17
C VAL A 103 -27.85 11.27 9.22
N PHE A 104 -27.96 10.19 8.43
CA PHE A 104 -29.12 9.33 8.40
C PHE A 104 -28.89 8.12 9.30
N ASN A 105 -29.89 7.79 10.12
CA ASN A 105 -29.84 6.67 11.04
C ASN A 105 -30.65 5.48 10.51
N VAL A 106 -30.14 4.27 10.73
CA VAL A 106 -30.81 3.01 10.40
C VAL A 106 -31.71 2.61 11.59
N LYS A 107 -32.98 2.32 11.34
CA LYS A 107 -33.93 1.78 12.33
C LYS A 107 -34.77 0.68 11.68
N SER A 108 -35.07 -0.40 12.40
CA SER A 108 -36.02 -1.40 11.91
C SER A 108 -37.38 -0.74 11.66
N HIS A 109 -37.97 -1.01 10.49
CA HIS A 109 -39.31 -0.57 10.13
C HIS A 109 -40.33 -1.66 10.41
N ASP A 110 -40.06 -2.88 9.93
CA ASP A 110 -40.87 -4.08 10.13
C ASP A 110 -39.99 -5.34 9.97
N ASN A 111 -40.62 -6.52 9.84
CA ASN A 111 -39.93 -7.80 9.66
C ASN A 111 -39.13 -7.90 8.34
N ASN A 112 -39.37 -7.03 7.37
CA ASN A 112 -38.80 -7.07 6.03
C ASN A 112 -37.84 -5.91 5.76
N TYR A 113 -38.02 -4.75 6.39
CA TYR A 113 -37.33 -3.52 6.05
C TYR A 113 -36.62 -2.87 7.24
N ASP A 114 -35.38 -2.45 6.98
CA ASP A 114 -34.70 -1.40 7.73
C ASP A 114 -34.94 -0.04 7.04
N MET A 115 -35.20 1.01 7.81
CA MET A 115 -35.38 2.39 7.35
C MET A 115 -34.12 3.22 7.64
N ILE A 116 -33.59 3.87 6.61
CA ILE A 116 -32.50 4.85 6.71
C ILE A 116 -33.11 6.25 6.61
N ARG A 117 -33.12 7.02 7.71
CA ARG A 117 -33.78 8.33 7.76
C ARG A 117 -33.02 9.33 8.63
N HIS A 118 -32.99 10.58 8.18
CA HIS A 118 -32.53 11.72 8.97
C HIS A 118 -33.47 11.95 10.16
N ASP A 119 -32.94 12.02 11.37
CA ASP A 119 -33.71 12.17 12.62
C ASP A 119 -34.00 13.63 12.99
N GLY A 120 -33.48 14.58 12.22
CA GLY A 120 -33.63 16.02 12.46
C GLY A 120 -32.56 16.59 13.39
N SER A 121 -31.62 15.76 13.83
CA SER A 121 -30.48 16.18 14.66
C SER A 121 -29.33 16.69 13.79
N ILE A 122 -28.60 17.68 14.31
CA ILE A 122 -27.36 18.22 13.72
C ILE A 122 -26.13 17.53 14.35
N ALA A 123 -26.35 16.65 15.35
CA ALA A 123 -25.26 15.96 16.04
C ALA A 123 -24.40 15.20 15.02
N PRO A 124 -23.06 15.22 15.19
CA PRO A 124 -22.18 14.64 14.20
C PRO A 124 -22.39 13.13 14.18
N SER A 125 -23.01 12.67 13.11
CA SER A 125 -22.93 11.29 12.67
C SER A 125 -21.48 10.83 12.68
N SER A 126 -21.29 9.62 13.22
CA SER A 126 -20.01 8.98 13.49
C SER A 126 -19.03 9.24 12.36
N SER A 127 -17.88 9.82 12.72
CA SER A 127 -16.79 10.00 11.77
C SER A 127 -15.80 8.87 11.97
N ASP A 128 -15.94 7.84 11.15
CA ASP A 128 -15.07 6.67 11.18
C ASP A 128 -13.68 7.04 10.63
N THR A 129 -12.66 6.32 11.08
CA THR A 129 -11.35 6.35 10.44
C THR A 129 -11.41 5.42 9.22
N LEU A 130 -11.16 5.99 8.04
CA LEU A 130 -11.05 5.22 6.81
C LEU A 130 -9.58 4.91 6.53
N ALA A 131 -9.32 3.69 6.04
CA ALA A 131 -8.00 3.30 5.59
C ALA A 131 -8.06 2.70 4.18
N ILE A 132 -7.07 3.04 3.37
CA ILE A 132 -6.89 2.49 2.03
C ILE A 132 -5.56 1.75 1.97
N PHE A 133 -5.61 0.52 1.49
CA PHE A 133 -4.44 -0.35 1.40
C PHE A 133 -3.99 -0.46 -0.06
N GLY A 134 -2.73 -0.10 -0.29
CA GLY A 134 -2.04 -0.29 -1.55
C GLY A 134 -0.91 -1.31 -1.40
N SER A 135 -0.74 -2.17 -2.39
CA SER A 135 0.41 -3.07 -2.43
C SER A 135 1.61 -2.39 -3.11
N ILE A 136 2.82 -2.68 -2.67
CA ILE A 136 4.05 -2.28 -3.37
C ILE A 136 4.68 -3.55 -3.92
N THR A 137 5.11 -3.54 -5.17
CA THR A 137 5.84 -4.66 -5.78
C THR A 137 7.01 -5.09 -4.91
N GLY A 138 7.05 -6.36 -4.49
CA GLY A 138 8.16 -6.89 -3.70
C GLY A 138 8.17 -6.48 -2.21
N LYS A 139 7.07 -5.91 -1.70
CA LYS A 139 6.82 -5.77 -0.26
C LYS A 139 5.52 -6.49 0.13
N SER A 140 5.62 -7.33 1.15
CA SER A 140 4.48 -8.10 1.69
C SER A 140 3.56 -7.31 2.62
N ILE A 141 4.01 -6.14 3.07
CA ILE A 141 3.26 -5.23 3.95
C ILE A 141 2.67 -4.11 3.09
N PRO A 142 1.36 -3.85 3.18
CA PRO A 142 0.72 -2.79 2.40
C PRO A 142 1.18 -1.40 2.87
N VAL A 143 1.14 -0.44 1.95
CA VAL A 143 1.04 0.98 2.32
C VAL A 143 -0.39 1.25 2.76
N VAL A 144 -0.55 1.91 3.89
CA VAL A 144 -1.87 2.30 4.38
C VAL A 144 -1.97 3.81 4.36
N PHE A 145 -2.97 4.32 3.65
CA PHE A 145 -3.36 5.72 3.69
C PHE A 145 -4.53 5.87 4.65
N VAL A 146 -4.38 6.68 5.68
CA VAL A 146 -5.36 6.80 6.75
C VAL A 146 -5.97 8.19 6.74
N LEU A 147 -7.31 8.24 6.69
CA LEU A 147 -8.10 9.45 6.86
C LEU A 147 -8.86 9.33 8.17
N GLU A 148 -8.45 10.11 9.16
CA GLU A 148 -9.10 10.14 10.47
C GLU A 148 -10.39 10.95 10.41
N ARG A 149 -11.42 10.46 11.13
CA ARG A 149 -12.71 11.16 11.25
C ARG A 149 -13.30 11.54 9.89
N ALA A 150 -13.19 10.63 8.93
CA ALA A 150 -13.63 10.85 7.57
C ALA A 150 -15.16 10.97 7.52
N ARG A 151 -15.64 11.92 6.73
CA ARG A 151 -17.08 12.15 6.49
C ARG A 151 -17.33 12.27 5.01
N CYS A 152 -18.40 11.63 4.52
CA CYS A 152 -18.82 11.84 3.15
C CYS A 152 -19.42 13.25 2.99
N ILE A 153 -18.93 14.01 2.01
CA ILE A 153 -19.43 15.35 1.68
C ILE A 153 -20.19 15.40 0.35
N ASP A 154 -20.07 14.34 -0.44
CA ASP A 154 -20.68 14.29 -1.76
C ASP A 154 -22.19 14.10 -1.67
N SER A 155 -22.91 14.77 -2.56
CA SER A 155 -24.36 14.66 -2.70
C SER A 155 -24.81 13.23 -2.98
N PHE A 156 -25.99 12.84 -2.49
CA PHE A 156 -26.56 11.54 -2.83
C PHE A 156 -27.19 11.61 -4.23
N ASN A 157 -26.49 11.05 -5.20
CA ASN A 157 -27.00 10.87 -6.56
C ASN A 157 -26.71 9.44 -7.01
N LEU A 158 -27.77 8.66 -7.20
CA LEU A 158 -27.69 7.26 -7.60
C LEU A 158 -28.48 7.06 -8.90
N PRO A 159 -27.83 7.06 -10.07
CA PRO A 159 -28.51 6.76 -11.32
C PRO A 159 -28.96 5.29 -11.30
N LEU A 160 -30.25 5.06 -11.50
CA LEU A 160 -30.78 3.70 -11.63
C LEU A 160 -30.46 3.20 -13.05
N GLY A 161 -29.78 2.06 -13.12
CA GLY A 161 -29.36 1.47 -14.37
C GLY A 161 -30.52 0.91 -15.19
N THR A 162 -30.27 0.72 -16.48
CA THR A 162 -31.20 0.08 -17.42
C THR A 162 -31.09 -1.46 -17.40
N GLY A 163 -30.27 -2.01 -16.49
CA GLY A 163 -29.97 -3.45 -16.37
C GLY A 163 -28.73 -3.92 -17.15
N LYS A 164 -28.03 -3.03 -17.86
CA LYS A 164 -26.78 -3.32 -18.60
C LYS A 164 -25.54 -2.62 -18.06
N ASP A 165 -25.73 -1.59 -17.24
CA ASP A 165 -24.66 -0.77 -16.68
C ASP A 165 -24.42 -1.13 -15.21
N ASP A 166 -23.16 -1.15 -14.81
CA ASP A 166 -22.81 -1.30 -13.40
C ASP A 166 -23.14 -0.01 -12.65
N ILE A 167 -24.04 -0.12 -11.67
CA ILE A 167 -24.40 0.99 -10.79
C ILE A 167 -23.34 1.08 -9.69
N VAL A 168 -22.72 2.25 -9.55
CA VAL A 168 -21.74 2.53 -8.49
C VAL A 168 -22.23 3.66 -7.59
N LEU A 169 -22.01 3.50 -6.29
CA LEU A 169 -22.19 4.53 -5.29
C LEU A 169 -20.93 5.39 -5.25
N LYS A 170 -21.02 6.60 -5.80
CA LYS A 170 -19.93 7.59 -5.73
C LYS A 170 -19.88 8.19 -4.33
N ALA A 171 -18.69 8.25 -3.75
CA ALA A 171 -18.47 8.84 -2.45
C ALA A 171 -17.16 9.63 -2.42
N GLU A 172 -17.24 10.86 -1.93
CA GLU A 172 -16.09 11.69 -1.59
C GLU A 172 -16.06 11.90 -0.08
N PHE A 173 -14.95 11.49 0.54
CA PHE A 173 -14.73 11.59 1.98
C PHE A 173 -13.68 12.65 2.28
N VAL A 174 -13.90 13.44 3.33
CA VAL A 174 -12.93 14.42 3.83
C VAL A 174 -12.57 14.09 5.26
N ALA A 175 -11.27 14.08 5.56
CA ALA A 175 -10.75 13.92 6.91
C ALA A 175 -11.01 15.19 7.74
N ARG A 176 -11.30 15.04 9.04
CA ARG A 176 -11.66 16.19 9.90
C ARG A 176 -10.78 16.27 11.13
N TYR A 177 -10.39 17.49 11.47
CA TYR A 177 -9.64 17.79 12.68
C TYR A 177 -10.45 17.39 13.92
N ALA A 178 -9.75 16.98 14.97
CA ALA A 178 -10.38 16.64 16.24
C ALA A 178 -10.67 17.93 17.02
N GLU A 179 -11.75 17.93 17.80
CA GLU A 179 -12.16 19.10 18.60
C GLU A 179 -11.17 19.42 19.74
N ASP A 180 -10.34 18.45 20.11
CA ASP A 180 -9.26 18.57 21.09
C ASP A 180 -7.89 18.82 20.44
N ASN A 181 -7.80 18.79 19.11
CA ASN A 181 -6.55 19.03 18.38
C ASN A 181 -6.81 19.57 16.96
N PHE A 182 -6.75 20.89 16.82
CA PHE A 182 -7.01 21.61 15.58
C PHE A 182 -5.80 21.75 14.65
N THR A 183 -4.60 21.34 15.09
CA THR A 183 -3.36 21.54 14.32
C THR A 183 -2.77 20.24 13.77
N ARG A 184 -3.14 19.09 14.34
CA ARG A 184 -2.75 17.78 13.79
C ARG A 184 -3.58 17.48 12.55
N ILE A 185 -2.91 17.44 11.40
CA ILE A 185 -3.52 17.02 10.14
C ILE A 185 -4.10 15.60 10.32
N PRO A 186 -5.40 15.38 10.06
CA PRO A 186 -6.09 14.10 10.27
C PRO A 186 -5.82 13.10 9.13
N PHE A 187 -4.60 13.12 8.58
CA PHE A 187 -4.17 12.26 7.51
C PHE A 187 -2.71 11.86 7.69
N TYR A 188 -2.43 10.59 7.50
CA TYR A 188 -1.06 10.07 7.52
C TYR A 188 -0.94 8.80 6.69
N ILE A 189 0.30 8.45 6.36
CA ILE A 189 0.63 7.27 5.58
C ILE A 189 1.48 6.34 6.45
N LEU A 190 1.01 5.11 6.64
CA LEU A 190 1.82 4.04 7.19
C LEU A 190 2.59 3.42 6.02
N TYR A 191 3.87 3.78 5.94
CA TYR A 191 4.78 3.22 4.95
C TYR A 191 5.59 2.07 5.56
N PRO A 192 5.69 0.91 4.90
CA PRO A 192 6.45 -0.22 5.42
C PRO A 192 7.94 0.12 5.46
N LYS A 193 8.54 0.05 6.66
CA LYS A 193 9.97 0.31 6.94
C LYS A 193 10.94 -0.68 6.26
N GLY A 194 10.44 -1.64 5.49
CA GLY A 194 11.14 -2.83 4.99
C GLY A 194 10.38 -4.09 5.40
N GLY A 195 10.62 -5.24 4.75
CA GLY A 195 9.94 -6.49 5.11
C GLY A 195 9.29 -7.19 3.92
N SER A 196 10.11 -7.91 3.16
CA SER A 196 9.63 -9.17 2.62
C SER A 196 9.55 -10.15 3.78
N ASN A 197 8.39 -10.79 3.98
CA ASN A 197 8.27 -11.90 4.92
C ASN A 197 8.89 -13.19 4.37
N VAL A 198 9.45 -13.15 3.15
CA VAL A 198 10.15 -14.29 2.59
C VAL A 198 11.55 -14.34 3.19
N VAL A 199 11.81 -15.40 3.95
CA VAL A 199 13.14 -15.68 4.52
C VAL A 199 14.13 -15.89 3.38
N ALA A 200 15.32 -15.30 3.50
CA ALA A 200 16.37 -15.49 2.50
C ALA A 200 16.76 -16.98 2.41
N PRO A 201 17.10 -17.48 1.21
CA PRO A 201 17.57 -18.84 1.06
C PRO A 201 18.77 -19.12 1.96
N VAL A 202 18.99 -20.38 2.30
CA VAL A 202 20.20 -20.86 2.99
C VAL A 202 20.94 -21.81 2.05
N ALA A 203 22.26 -21.65 1.95
CA ALA A 203 23.10 -22.51 1.12
C ALA A 203 23.82 -23.57 1.95
N THR A 204 23.87 -24.79 1.43
CA THR A 204 24.59 -25.94 2.00
C THR A 204 25.44 -26.59 0.92
N PRO A 205 26.77 -26.72 1.07
CA PRO A 205 27.55 -26.33 2.24
C PRO A 205 27.64 -24.80 2.41
N ALA A 206 28.00 -24.34 3.61
CA ALA A 206 28.11 -22.92 3.90
C ALA A 206 29.16 -22.23 3.00
N PRO A 207 29.01 -20.93 2.70
CA PRO A 207 30.01 -20.18 1.95
C PRO A 207 31.38 -20.26 2.64
N GLY A 208 32.45 -20.41 1.86
CA GLY A 208 33.78 -20.69 2.39
C GLY A 208 34.82 -21.02 1.33
N THR A 209 35.99 -21.45 1.78
CA THR A 209 37.09 -21.89 0.90
C THR A 209 37.17 -23.41 0.89
N TYR A 210 37.30 -23.98 -0.30
CA TYR A 210 37.33 -25.42 -0.54
C TYR A 210 38.49 -25.78 -1.48
N SER A 211 39.05 -26.97 -1.31
CA SER A 211 40.13 -27.52 -2.16
C SER A 211 39.63 -28.36 -3.34
N GLU A 212 38.33 -28.67 -3.35
CA GLU A 212 37.67 -29.48 -4.38
C GLU A 212 36.35 -28.83 -4.79
N GLU A 213 35.81 -29.25 -5.94
CA GLU A 213 34.52 -28.77 -6.42
C GLU A 213 33.40 -29.00 -5.39
N GLN A 214 32.48 -28.03 -5.29
CA GLN A 214 31.39 -28.08 -4.32
C GLN A 214 30.03 -28.22 -5.01
N LEU A 215 29.17 -29.05 -4.42
CA LEU A 215 27.78 -29.18 -4.83
C LEU A 215 26.88 -28.40 -3.87
N VAL A 216 26.51 -27.17 -4.25
CA VAL A 216 25.77 -26.24 -3.41
C VAL A 216 24.26 -26.43 -3.58
N SER A 217 23.59 -26.78 -2.50
CA SER A 217 22.13 -26.84 -2.41
C SER A 217 21.57 -25.57 -1.76
N LEU A 218 20.56 -24.96 -2.37
CA LEU A 218 19.82 -23.84 -1.81
C LEU A 218 18.50 -24.32 -1.21
N ASN A 219 18.16 -23.85 -0.01
CA ASN A 219 16.92 -24.18 0.69
C ASN A 219 16.16 -22.91 1.10
N ALA A 220 14.83 -22.97 1.11
CA ALA A 220 13.92 -21.91 1.53
C ALA A 220 12.66 -22.52 2.16
N ASP A 221 11.79 -21.68 2.71
CA ASP A 221 10.54 -22.13 3.33
C ASP A 221 9.61 -22.86 2.33
N VAL A 222 8.73 -23.73 2.85
CA VAL A 222 7.77 -24.51 2.04
C VAL A 222 6.93 -23.59 1.13
N ASN A 223 6.73 -23.99 -0.13
CA ASN A 223 6.03 -23.24 -1.18
C ASN A 223 6.71 -21.93 -1.62
N HIS A 224 8.03 -21.80 -1.42
CA HIS A 224 8.83 -20.71 -1.99
C HIS A 224 9.69 -21.20 -3.16
N GLU A 225 9.86 -20.34 -4.16
CA GLU A 225 10.74 -20.59 -5.30
C GLU A 225 12.05 -19.83 -5.10
N ILE A 226 13.20 -20.44 -5.41
CA ILE A 226 14.50 -19.80 -5.27
C ILE A 226 15.00 -19.37 -6.65
N TYR A 227 15.48 -18.14 -6.77
CA TYR A 227 16.13 -17.59 -7.95
C TYR A 227 17.54 -17.14 -7.59
N TYR A 228 18.52 -17.46 -8.44
CA TYR A 228 19.91 -17.12 -8.19
C TYR A 228 20.64 -16.62 -9.43
N THR A 229 21.77 -15.98 -9.20
CA THR A 229 22.70 -15.45 -10.21
C THR A 229 24.12 -15.83 -9.79
N LEU A 230 25.00 -16.00 -10.77
CA LEU A 230 26.42 -16.36 -10.57
C LEU A 230 27.37 -15.21 -10.92
N ASP A 231 26.85 -14.15 -11.54
CA ASP A 231 27.57 -12.96 -11.97
C ASP A 231 27.61 -11.87 -10.88
N GLY A 232 27.07 -12.16 -9.69
CA GLY A 232 26.93 -11.22 -8.59
C GLY A 232 25.80 -10.20 -8.76
N SER A 233 25.06 -10.21 -9.88
CA SER A 233 23.88 -9.35 -10.07
C SER A 233 22.76 -9.73 -9.10
N TYR A 234 21.81 -8.83 -8.86
CA TYR A 234 20.68 -9.12 -7.97
C TYR A 234 19.63 -9.99 -8.68
N PRO A 235 19.34 -11.21 -8.18
CA PRO A 235 18.33 -12.08 -8.78
C PRO A 235 16.91 -11.59 -8.45
N THR A 236 16.03 -11.72 -9.43
CA THR A 236 14.58 -11.49 -9.39
C THR A 236 13.92 -12.61 -10.19
N PRO A 237 12.60 -12.83 -10.06
CA PRO A 237 11.89 -13.81 -10.90
C PRO A 237 12.03 -13.59 -12.41
N ASN A 238 12.40 -12.37 -12.85
CA ASN A 238 12.52 -12.01 -14.25
C ASN A 238 13.94 -12.14 -14.83
N ASN A 239 14.99 -12.06 -14.00
CA ASN A 239 16.40 -12.08 -14.44
C ASN A 239 17.24 -13.20 -13.79
N GLY A 240 16.75 -13.84 -12.73
CA GLY A 240 17.46 -14.90 -12.01
C GLY A 240 17.16 -16.28 -12.59
N ILE A 241 18.09 -17.20 -12.39
CA ILE A 241 17.94 -18.61 -12.74
C ILE A 241 17.10 -19.28 -11.66
N LYS A 242 15.97 -19.89 -12.04
CA LYS A 242 15.13 -20.67 -11.12
C LYS A 242 15.90 -21.91 -10.66
N TYR A 243 16.08 -22.05 -9.35
CA TYR A 243 16.72 -23.20 -8.73
C TYR A 243 15.87 -24.47 -8.91
N LYS A 244 16.47 -25.52 -9.48
CA LYS A 244 15.81 -26.82 -9.75
C LYS A 244 16.54 -28.02 -9.14
N GLY A 245 17.73 -27.78 -8.58
CA GLY A 245 18.61 -28.81 -8.06
C GLY A 245 19.98 -28.21 -7.74
N PRO A 246 20.87 -28.99 -7.10
CA PRO A 246 22.16 -28.50 -6.63
C PRO A 246 23.02 -27.88 -7.74
N ILE A 247 23.80 -26.87 -7.37
CA ILE A 247 24.66 -26.08 -8.26
C ILE A 247 26.11 -26.56 -8.09
N THR A 248 26.75 -27.01 -9.17
CA THR A 248 28.16 -27.38 -9.15
C THR A 248 29.05 -26.14 -9.25
N ILE A 249 29.96 -25.97 -8.30
CA ILE A 249 30.94 -24.89 -8.23
C ILE A 249 32.34 -25.48 -8.37
N SER A 250 32.92 -25.37 -9.56
CA SER A 250 34.28 -25.85 -9.89
C SER A 250 35.34 -24.74 -9.89
N THR A 251 34.92 -23.48 -9.88
CA THR A 251 35.79 -22.29 -9.81
C THR A 251 35.24 -21.28 -8.80
N THR A 252 36.10 -20.39 -8.31
CA THR A 252 35.70 -19.34 -7.35
C THR A 252 34.52 -18.53 -7.88
N THR A 253 33.37 -18.65 -7.22
CA THR A 253 32.08 -18.13 -7.68
C THR A 253 31.29 -17.57 -6.51
N THR A 254 30.58 -16.47 -6.74
CA THR A 254 29.62 -15.92 -5.77
C THR A 254 28.21 -16.19 -6.26
N ILE A 255 27.44 -16.94 -5.46
CA ILE A 255 26.03 -17.18 -5.72
C ILE A 255 25.22 -16.12 -4.99
N THR A 256 24.53 -15.24 -5.70
CA THR A 256 23.52 -14.37 -5.08
C THR A 256 22.15 -15.01 -5.28
N ALA A 257 21.36 -15.17 -4.21
CA ALA A 257 20.07 -15.84 -4.25
C ALA A 257 18.96 -15.03 -3.56
N VAL A 258 17.72 -15.21 -4.04
CA VAL A 258 16.48 -14.75 -3.40
C VAL A 258 15.48 -15.90 -3.37
N ALA A 259 14.68 -15.95 -2.30
CA ALA A 259 13.47 -16.77 -2.27
C ALA A 259 12.28 -15.89 -2.70
N SER A 260 11.27 -16.50 -3.31
CA SER A 260 10.11 -15.84 -3.89
C SER A 260 8.82 -16.57 -3.53
N LYS A 261 7.76 -15.83 -3.21
CA LYS A 261 6.40 -16.35 -3.03
C LYS A 261 5.41 -15.40 -3.72
N GLY A 262 4.86 -15.83 -4.86
CA GLY A 262 4.08 -14.94 -5.72
C GLY A 262 4.93 -13.77 -6.22
N HIS A 263 4.54 -12.53 -5.88
CA HIS A 263 5.27 -11.31 -6.25
C HIS A 263 6.26 -10.83 -5.17
N ASP A 264 6.32 -11.51 -4.02
CA ASP A 264 7.23 -11.17 -2.92
C ASP A 264 8.57 -11.89 -3.06
N THR A 265 9.67 -11.20 -2.78
CA THR A 265 11.03 -11.78 -2.81
C THR A 265 11.79 -11.41 -1.55
N SER A 266 12.61 -12.32 -1.01
CA SER A 266 13.44 -12.06 0.15
C SER A 266 14.42 -10.90 -0.07
N THR A 267 15.12 -10.49 0.98
CA THR A 267 16.38 -9.78 0.80
C THR A 267 17.36 -10.69 0.05
N PRO A 268 18.09 -10.19 -0.96
CA PRO A 268 19.12 -10.96 -1.62
C PRO A 268 20.24 -11.31 -0.64
N VAL A 269 20.74 -12.54 -0.73
CA VAL A 269 21.85 -13.04 0.07
C VAL A 269 22.93 -13.57 -0.86
N SER A 270 24.19 -13.29 -0.56
CA SER A 270 25.34 -13.73 -1.35
C SER A 270 26.14 -14.79 -0.61
N PHE A 271 26.44 -15.88 -1.30
CA PHE A 271 27.26 -16.99 -0.83
C PHE A 271 28.53 -17.06 -1.66
N ALA A 272 29.67 -16.71 -1.05
CA ALA A 272 30.97 -16.76 -1.71
C ALA A 272 31.62 -18.14 -1.52
N TYR A 273 32.04 -18.77 -2.62
CA TYR A 273 32.79 -20.02 -2.63
C TYR A 273 34.12 -19.79 -3.34
N SER A 274 35.23 -19.99 -2.63
CA SER A 274 36.58 -19.91 -3.18
C SER A 274 37.13 -21.32 -3.39
N ILE A 275 37.45 -21.67 -4.63
CA ILE A 275 38.05 -22.97 -4.97
C ILE A 275 39.55 -22.75 -5.19
N ASN A 276 40.37 -23.23 -4.24
CA ASN A 276 41.83 -23.16 -4.33
C ASN A 276 42.35 -24.50 -4.83
N GLN A 277 42.53 -24.60 -6.15
CA GLN A 277 43.19 -25.74 -6.79
C GLN A 277 44.72 -25.61 -6.72
#